data_AF-A0A7G2LT79-F1
#
_entry.id   AF-A0A7G2LT79-F1
#
_cell.length_a   1.000
_cell.length_b   1.000
_cell.length_c   1.000
_cell.angle_alpha   90.00
_cell.angle_beta   90.00
_cell.angle_gamma   90.00
#
_symmetry.space_group_name_H-M   'P 1'
#
loop_
_entity.id
_entity.type
_entity.pdbx_description
1 polymer ?
#
loop_
_entity_poly.entity_id
_entity_poly.type
_entity_poly.pdbx_seq_one_letter_code
_entity_poly.pdbx_strand_id
1 'polypeptide(L)' 'AEQAEETAAKHFKGEDGLFLLAVDSDALGEALKWEPSRGGALFPHLYRQLTLEDVVWAQPLPVVDGAHEFPAGLGEASA' A
#
# COMPACT_ATOMS: atom_id res chain seq x y z
N ALA A 1 1.36 4.16 -6.59
CA ALA A 1 1.94 3.51 -5.40
C ALA A 1 3.27 4.12 -4.96
N GLU A 2 3.61 5.34 -5.39
CA GLU A 2 4.94 5.97 -5.14
C GLU A 2 5.30 6.11 -3.66
N GLN A 3 4.32 6.10 -2.77
CA GLN A 3 4.49 6.26 -1.32
C GLN A 3 4.56 4.93 -0.54
N ALA A 4 4.30 3.80 -1.19
CA ALA A 4 4.19 2.49 -0.52
C ALA A 4 5.53 2.01 0.02
N GLU A 5 6.60 2.11 -0.79
CA GLU A 5 7.95 1.68 -0.41
C GLU A 5 8.49 2.47 0.77
N GLU A 6 8.34 3.81 0.76
CA GLU A 6 8.77 4.66 1.87
C GLU A 6 7.96 4.36 3.15
N THR A 7 6.68 4.02 3.01
CA THR A 7 5.84 3.62 4.15
C THR A 7 6.34 2.31 4.77
N ALA A 8 6.65 1.30 3.96
CA ALA A 8 7.24 0.05 4.45
C ALA A 8 8.59 0.28 5.12
N ALA A 9 9.50 1.02 4.48
CA ALA A 9 10.83 1.31 5.01
C ALA A 9 10.79 2.07 6.35
N LYS A 10 9.79 2.94 6.55
CA LYS A 10 9.67 3.76 7.77
C LYS A 10 9.01 3.02 8.93
N HIS A 11 8.01 2.19 8.64
CA HIS A 11 7.12 1.64 9.68
C HIS A 11 7.30 0.15 9.94
N PHE A 12 7.80 -0.60 8.95
CA PHE A 12 7.81 -2.06 8.97
C PHE A 12 9.21 -2.66 8.79
N LYS A 13 10.26 -1.83 8.92
CA LYS A 13 11.64 -2.22 8.62
C LYS A 13 12.04 -3.54 9.30
N GLY A 14 12.33 -4.55 8.47
CA GLY A 14 12.84 -5.85 8.92
C GLY A 14 11.77 -6.78 9.47
N GLU A 15 10.49 -6.42 9.41
CA GLU A 15 9.39 -7.30 9.78
C GLU A 15 9.19 -8.38 8.71
N ASP A 16 9.18 -9.64 9.12
CA ASP A 16 8.93 -10.77 8.23
C ASP A 16 7.45 -11.19 8.27
N GLY A 17 7.02 -12.00 7.29
CA GLY A 17 5.66 -12.52 7.20
C GLY A 17 4.61 -11.48 6.78
N LEU A 18 5.05 -10.32 6.29
CA LEU A 18 4.14 -9.29 5.77
C LEU A 18 3.60 -9.65 4.39
N PHE A 19 2.44 -9.05 4.09
CA PHE A 19 1.80 -9.12 2.78
C PHE A 19 1.56 -7.70 2.27
N LEU A 20 1.73 -7.52 0.96
CA LEU A 20 1.28 -6.36 0.22
C LEU A 20 -0.07 -6.64 -0.39
N LEU A 21 -1.03 -5.74 -0.15
CA LEU A 21 -2.38 -5.80 -0.70
C LEU A 21 -2.55 -4.69 -1.72
N ALA A 22 -3.03 -5.03 -2.91
CA ALA A 22 -3.50 -4.04 -3.88
C ALA A 22 -5.00 -3.93 -3.86
N VAL A 23 -5.47 -2.69 -3.92
CA VAL A 23 -6.87 -2.31 -3.83
C VAL A 23 -7.15 -1.32 -4.94
N ASP A 24 -8.28 -1.48 -5.63
CA ASP A 24 -8.76 -0.51 -6.62
C ASP A 24 -9.41 0.67 -5.90
N SER A 25 -8.77 1.84 -5.94
CA SER A 25 -9.26 3.03 -5.25
C SER A 25 -10.59 3.53 -5.79
N ASP A 26 -10.87 3.34 -7.08
CA ASP A 26 -12.10 3.84 -7.71
C ASP A 26 -13.31 3.03 -7.25
N ALA A 27 -13.11 1.76 -6.91
CA ALA A 27 -14.13 0.87 -6.37
C ALA A 27 -14.48 1.18 -4.89
N LEU A 28 -13.65 1.92 -4.15
CA LEU A 28 -13.86 2.18 -2.73
C LEU A 28 -14.89 3.29 -2.43
N GLY A 29 -15.23 4.10 -3.44
CA GLY A 29 -16.26 5.14 -3.37
C GLY A 29 -15.98 6.22 -2.31
N GLU A 30 -17.04 6.83 -1.77
CA GLU A 30 -16.98 7.98 -0.86
C GLU A 30 -16.29 7.69 0.50
N ALA A 31 -16.11 6.41 0.84
CA ALA A 31 -15.41 6.02 2.06
C ALA A 31 -13.90 6.23 1.95
N LEU A 32 -13.33 6.27 0.74
CA LEU A 32 -11.93 6.59 0.51
C LEU A 32 -11.75 8.11 0.44
N LYS A 33 -10.89 8.65 1.28
CA LYS A 33 -10.54 10.08 1.27
C LYS A 33 -9.06 10.27 1.04
N TRP A 34 -8.73 11.21 0.18
CA TRP A 34 -7.37 11.63 -0.07
C TRP A 34 -7.06 12.84 0.81
N GLU A 35 -6.20 12.66 1.80
CA GLU A 35 -5.92 13.71 2.79
C GLU A 35 -4.42 13.98 2.93
N PRO A 36 -4.00 15.23 3.18
CA PRO A 36 -2.60 15.55 3.39
C PRO A 36 -2.02 14.80 4.59
N SER A 37 -0.83 14.22 4.40
CA SER A 37 -0.09 13.52 5.46
C SER A 37 1.40 13.88 5.37
N ARG A 38 2.30 12.89 5.33
CA ARG A 38 3.76 13.09 5.32
C ARG A 38 4.17 13.99 4.14
N GLY A 39 4.88 15.08 4.46
CA GLY A 39 5.39 16.02 3.46
C GLY A 39 4.31 16.79 2.69
N GLY A 40 3.06 16.80 3.17
CA GLY A 40 1.93 17.45 2.49
C GLY A 40 1.39 16.65 1.29
N ALA A 41 1.95 15.47 1.00
CA ALA A 41 1.41 14.59 -0.02
C ALA A 41 0.08 13.98 0.46
N LEU A 42 -0.85 13.73 -0.48
CA LEU A 42 -2.12 13.08 -0.18
C LEU A 42 -1.90 11.58 0.03
N PHE A 43 -2.56 11.03 1.04
CA PHE A 43 -2.62 9.59 1.30
C PHE A 43 -4.08 9.14 1.28
N PRO A 44 -4.35 7.92 0.77
CA PRO A 44 -5.69 7.34 0.80
C PRO A 44 -6.01 6.81 2.20
N HIS A 45 -7.03 7.35 2.85
CA HIS A 45 -7.59 6.85 4.10
C HIS A 45 -8.98 6.28 3.86
N LEU A 46 -9.17 4.99 4.15
CA LEU A 46 -10.45 4.30 4.01
C LEU A 46 -11.25 4.37 5.34
N TYR A 47 -12.39 5.07 5.33
CA TYR A 47 -13.27 5.29 6.49
C TYR A 47 -14.32 4.19 6.66
N ARG A 48 -13.94 2.96 6.37
CA ARG A 48 -14.70 1.73 6.64
C ARG A 48 -13.72 0.56 6.80
N GLN A 49 -14.22 -0.59 7.21
CA GLN A 49 -13.41 -1.81 7.19
C GLN A 49 -13.04 -2.17 5.74
N LEU A 50 -11.78 -2.53 5.54
CA LEU A 50 -11.32 -3.19 4.32
C LEU A 50 -11.84 -4.63 4.31
N THR A 51 -12.40 -5.07 3.20
CA THR A 51 -12.97 -6.40 3.00
C THR A 51 -12.14 -7.19 1.98
N LEU A 52 -12.33 -8.51 1.91
CA LEU A 52 -11.64 -9.33 0.90
C LEU A 52 -12.07 -8.97 -0.53
N GLU A 53 -13.29 -8.48 -0.72
CA GLU A 53 -13.81 -8.06 -2.04
C GLU A 53 -13.10 -6.80 -2.56
N ASP A 54 -12.52 -5.99 -1.67
CA ASP A 54 -11.74 -4.80 -2.04
C ASP A 54 -10.34 -5.15 -2.57
N VAL A 55 -9.85 -6.36 -2.32
CA VAL A 55 -8.47 -6.75 -2.62
C VAL A 55 -8.38 -7.33 -4.03
N VAL A 56 -7.69 -6.63 -4.93
CA VAL A 56 -7.45 -7.08 -6.31
C VAL A 56 -6.44 -8.22 -6.32
N TRP A 57 -5.38 -8.09 -5.53
CA TRP A 57 -4.40 -9.14 -5.31
C TRP A 57 -3.66 -8.94 -3.99
N ALA A 58 -3.08 -10.04 -3.49
CA ALA A 58 -2.24 -10.06 -2.30
C ALA A 58 -0.99 -10.89 -2.58
N GLN A 59 0.18 -10.40 -2.17
CA GLN A 59 1.45 -11.11 -2.32
C GLN A 59 2.31 -10.95 -1.07
N PRO A 60 3.15 -11.94 -0.72
CA PRO A 60 4.15 -11.76 0.34
C PRO A 60 5.04 -10.56 0.06
N LEU A 61 5.46 -9.86 1.12
CA LEU A 61 6.39 -8.74 1.05
C LEU A 61 7.68 -9.10 1.81
N PRO A 62 8.52 -9.98 1.23
CA PRO A 62 9.69 -10.53 1.91
C PRO A 62 10.73 -9.45 2.20
N VAL A 63 11.53 -9.68 3.23
CA VAL A 63 12.70 -8.85 3.53
C VAL A 63 13.94 -9.48 2.91
N VAL A 64 14.62 -8.75 2.03
CA VAL A 64 15.90 -9.13 1.41
C VAL A 64 16.92 -8.06 1.77
N ASP A 65 18.07 -8.47 2.30
CA ASP A 65 19.15 -7.57 2.74
C ASP A 65 18.69 -6.41 3.65
N GLY A 66 17.65 -6.66 4.46
CA GLY A 66 17.12 -5.70 5.43
C GLY A 66 16.12 -4.68 4.85
N ALA A 67 15.70 -4.84 3.59
CA ALA A 67 14.65 -4.04 2.95
C ALA A 67 13.53 -4.93 2.40
N HIS A 68 12.31 -4.41 2.36
CA HIS A 68 11.20 -5.11 1.71
C HIS A 68 11.37 -5.11 0.20
N GLU A 69 11.22 -6.28 -0.42
CA GLU A 69 11.24 -6.43 -1.88
C GLU A 69 9.82 -6.26 -2.43
N PHE A 70 9.57 -5.17 -3.15
CA PHE A 70 8.28 -4.90 -3.78
C PHE A 70 8.18 -5.54 -5.18
N PRO A 71 6.98 -5.91 -5.63
CA PRO A 71 6.78 -6.47 -6.96
C PRO A 71 7.25 -5.53 -8.08
N ALA A 72 7.88 -6.07 -9.11
CA ALA A 72 8.25 -5.32 -10.30
C ALA A 72 7.00 -4.69 -10.95
N GLY A 73 7.11 -3.44 -11.42
CA GLY A 73 6.02 -2.73 -12.10
C GLY A 73 4.96 -2.12 -11.16
N LEU A 74 5.15 -2.15 -9.84
CA LEU A 74 4.22 -1.54 -8.88
C LEU A 74 3.93 -0.05 -9.19
N GLY A 75 4.95 0.69 -9.63
CA GLY A 75 4.78 2.09 -10.04
C GLY A 75 3.88 2.26 -11.27
N GLU A 76 3.93 1.34 -12.22
CA GLU A 76 3.16 1.38 -13.47
C GLU A 76 1.72 0.89 -13.28
N ALA A 77 1.51 -0.08 -12.39
CA ALA A 77 0.18 -0.63 -12.04
C ALA A 77 -0.71 0.35 -11.25
N SER A 78 -0.21 1.54 -10.95
CA SER A 78 -0.86 2.55 -10.12
C SER A 78 -1.32 3.80 -10.88
N ALA A 79 -1.23 3.77 -12.21
CA ALA A 79 -1.56 4.88 -13.10
C ALA A 79 -2.97 4.77 -13.68
#